data_AF-A0A7S1AFC1-F1
#
_entry.id   AF-A0A7S1AFC1-F1
#
_cell.length_a   1.000
_cell.length_b   1.000
_cell.length_c   1.000
_cell.angle_alpha   90.00
_cell.angle_beta   90.00
_cell.angle_gamma   90.00
#
_symmetry.space_group_name_H-M   'P 1'
#
loop_
_entity.id
_entity.type
_entity.pdbx_description
1 polymer ?
#
loop_
_entity_poly.entity_id
_entity_poly.type
_entity_poly.pdbx_seq_one_letter_code
_entity_poly.pdbx_strand_id
1 'polypeptide(L)'
;MAEDAGGLAPKGQRERRKMKRDPTVMPRSWEHWHNAETWRRRELEQRNCSRYHYVKFVEKQKVTRKLKTTRRLLEGALEGGEATGVEALREQLKAHLLDFEYIDKYPRHLPYTCLFPREDNDAQKARRATIRRLIDDAQQPKRRKNAKHIVASVADGKLIENRMHGAEDASEAEKNEDESPPKRQDYSAVVPTKKRKRARRVVAEAAGAEPTEAPRQKRKRARQVVAEAAAAEPTEAGAPPRQKL
;
A
#
# COMPACT_ATOMS: atom_id res chain seq x y z
N MET A 1 -27.67 -14.48 79.04
CA MET A 1 -28.35 -14.84 77.78
C MET A 1 -28.34 -13.59 76.93
N ALA A 2 -27.70 -13.65 75.77
CA ALA A 2 -27.15 -12.52 75.04
C ALA A 2 -28.21 -11.66 74.35
N GLU A 3 -27.96 -10.35 74.37
CA GLU A 3 -28.72 -9.29 73.70
C GLU A 3 -28.49 -9.35 72.18
N ASP A 4 -29.54 -9.55 71.41
CA ASP A 4 -29.53 -9.46 69.94
C ASP A 4 -30.31 -8.20 69.52
N ALA A 5 -29.63 -7.06 69.55
CA ALA A 5 -30.15 -5.77 69.10
C ALA A 5 -29.89 -5.61 67.59
N GLY A 6 -30.82 -6.10 66.78
CA GLY A 6 -30.87 -5.89 65.33
C GLY A 6 -31.01 -4.41 64.96
N GLY A 7 -29.87 -3.71 64.87
CA GLY A 7 -29.78 -2.34 64.36
C GLY A 7 -29.95 -2.28 62.85
N LEU A 8 -31.18 -2.00 62.40
CA LEU A 8 -31.48 -1.61 61.02
C LEU A 8 -30.67 -0.36 60.66
N ALA A 9 -29.64 -0.52 59.84
CA ALA A 9 -28.85 0.59 59.32
C ALA A 9 -29.78 1.60 58.62
N PRO A 10 -29.73 2.90 58.96
CA PRO A 10 -30.58 3.91 58.34
C PRO A 10 -30.29 3.91 56.84
N LYS A 11 -31.34 3.84 56.03
CA LYS A 11 -31.29 4.01 54.58
C LYS A 11 -30.76 5.41 54.29
N GLY A 12 -29.44 5.54 54.29
CA GLY A 12 -28.72 6.77 53.98
C GLY A 12 -29.18 7.22 52.61
N GLN A 13 -29.84 8.38 52.57
CA GLN A 13 -30.12 9.08 51.34
C GLN A 13 -28.79 9.24 50.62
N ARG A 14 -28.56 8.40 49.60
CA ARG A 14 -27.50 8.64 48.62
C ARG A 14 -27.91 9.90 47.89
N GLU A 15 -27.59 11.06 48.47
CA GLU A 15 -27.50 12.32 47.76
C GLU A 15 -26.56 12.05 46.60
N ARG A 16 -27.14 11.74 45.44
CA ARG A 16 -26.46 11.75 44.17
C ARG A 16 -26.02 13.18 43.97
N ARG A 17 -24.84 13.51 44.49
CA ARG A 17 -24.09 14.72 44.16
C ARG A 17 -24.12 14.81 42.65
N LYS A 18 -24.96 15.70 42.12
CA LYS A 18 -24.99 16.06 40.71
C LYS A 18 -23.66 16.75 40.46
N MET A 19 -22.60 15.98 40.26
CA MET A 19 -21.33 16.53 39.79
C MET A 19 -21.67 17.28 38.51
N LYS A 20 -21.43 18.58 38.53
CA LYS A 20 -21.55 19.43 37.34
C LYS A 20 -20.62 18.79 36.31
N ARG A 21 -21.20 18.21 35.26
CA ARG A 21 -20.41 17.65 34.17
C ARG A 21 -19.69 18.80 33.50
N ASP A 22 -18.39 18.65 33.26
CA ASP A 22 -17.62 19.63 32.52
C ASP A 22 -18.29 19.89 31.18
N PRO A 23 -18.62 21.16 30.84
CA PRO A 23 -19.32 21.49 29.60
C PRO A 23 -18.47 21.20 28.34
N THR A 24 -17.17 20.97 28.52
CA THR A 24 -16.21 20.54 27.48
C THR A 24 -16.30 19.05 27.16
N VAL A 25 -16.85 18.22 28.05
CA VAL A 25 -17.03 16.79 27.80
C VAL A 25 -18.33 16.59 27.05
N MET A 26 -18.21 16.23 25.77
CA MET A 26 -19.38 15.97 24.93
C MET A 26 -20.28 14.86 25.51
N PRO A 27 -21.60 14.91 25.27
CA PRO A 27 -22.49 13.85 25.68
C PRO A 27 -22.04 12.49 25.11
N ARG A 28 -22.09 11.43 25.93
CA ARG A 28 -21.78 10.05 25.51
C ARG A 28 -22.54 9.60 24.25
N SER A 29 -23.72 10.15 24.01
CA SER A 29 -24.51 9.88 22.79
C SER A 29 -23.87 10.44 21.52
N TRP A 30 -23.06 11.50 21.61
CA TRP A 30 -22.36 12.12 20.49
C TRP A 30 -21.00 11.44 20.22
N GLU A 31 -20.40 10.80 21.23
CA GLU A 31 -19.21 9.97 21.04
C GLU A 31 -19.46 8.85 20.02
N HIS A 32 -20.67 8.27 20.00
CA HIS A 32 -21.01 7.23 19.04
C HIS A 32 -20.99 7.73 17.58
N TRP A 33 -21.37 8.99 17.33
CA TRP A 33 -21.33 9.57 15.98
C TRP A 33 -19.90 9.82 15.50
N HIS A 34 -19.02 10.36 16.36
CA HIS A 34 -17.59 10.48 16.04
C HIS A 34 -16.92 9.11 15.85
N ASN A 35 -17.30 8.12 16.66
CA ASN A 35 -16.84 6.74 16.51
C ASN A 35 -17.34 6.13 15.21
N ALA A 36 -18.58 6.41 14.79
CA ALA A 36 -19.12 5.96 13.51
C ALA A 36 -18.35 6.55 12.32
N GLU A 37 -18.03 7.84 12.36
CA GLU A 37 -17.28 8.50 11.28
C GLU A 37 -15.83 8.01 11.20
N THR A 38 -15.15 7.87 12.34
CA THR A 38 -13.80 7.28 12.38
C THR A 38 -13.77 5.84 11.92
N TRP A 39 -14.82 5.06 12.22
CA TRP A 39 -14.97 3.69 11.74
C TRP A 39 -15.19 3.63 10.22
N ARG A 40 -16.11 4.44 9.67
CA ARG A 40 -16.32 4.57 8.21
C ARG A 40 -15.03 4.96 7.49
N ARG A 41 -14.28 5.91 8.06
CA ARG A 41 -12.99 6.33 7.51
C ARG A 41 -11.99 5.18 7.48
N ARG A 42 -11.87 4.39 8.56
CA ARG A 42 -10.98 3.22 8.61
C ARG A 42 -11.37 2.16 7.58
N GLU A 43 -12.67 1.89 7.40
CA GLU A 43 -13.12 0.96 6.36
C GLU A 43 -12.77 1.44 4.96
N LEU A 44 -13.00 2.73 4.67
CA LEU A 44 -12.62 3.33 3.38
C LEU A 44 -11.11 3.27 3.15
N GLU A 45 -10.31 3.56 4.18
CA GLU A 45 -8.86 3.44 4.14
C GLU A 45 -8.43 2.00 3.82
N GLN A 46 -9.01 1.00 4.48
CA GLN A 46 -8.69 -0.40 4.21
C GLN A 46 -9.06 -0.81 2.79
N ARG A 47 -10.26 -0.45 2.32
CA ARG A 47 -10.72 -0.73 0.95
C ARG A 47 -9.84 -0.06 -0.10
N ASN A 48 -9.52 1.22 0.09
CA ASN A 48 -8.68 1.98 -0.83
C ASN A 48 -7.23 1.48 -0.81
N CYS A 49 -6.68 1.15 0.36
CA CYS A 49 -5.36 0.55 0.48
C CYS A 49 -5.30 -0.72 -0.36
N SER A 50 -6.22 -1.67 -0.19
CA SER A 50 -6.23 -2.90 -0.99
C SER A 50 -6.43 -2.63 -2.49
N ARG A 51 -7.37 -1.75 -2.86
CA ARG A 51 -7.72 -1.45 -4.27
C ARG A 51 -6.57 -0.80 -5.04
N TYR A 52 -5.88 0.16 -4.41
CA TYR A 52 -4.86 0.98 -5.08
C TYR A 52 -3.43 0.59 -4.73
N HIS A 53 -3.22 -0.44 -3.89
CA HIS A 53 -1.89 -0.91 -3.48
C HIS A 53 -0.97 -1.16 -4.69
N TYR A 54 -1.44 -1.98 -5.64
CA TYR A 54 -0.64 -2.36 -6.81
C TYR A 54 -0.36 -1.19 -7.74
N VAL A 55 -1.34 -0.33 -7.99
CA VAL A 55 -1.17 0.88 -8.83
C VAL A 55 -0.11 1.80 -8.22
N LYS A 56 -0.21 2.08 -6.91
CA LYS A 56 0.80 2.87 -6.19
C LYS A 56 2.19 2.23 -6.26
N PHE A 57 2.27 0.90 -6.14
CA PHE A 57 3.54 0.18 -6.25
C PHE A 57 4.19 0.37 -7.62
N VAL A 58 3.44 0.16 -8.71
CA VAL A 58 3.96 0.32 -10.08
C VAL A 58 4.40 1.77 -10.33
N GLU A 59 3.60 2.76 -9.92
CA GLU A 59 3.99 4.16 -10.05
C GLU A 59 5.23 4.52 -9.21
N LYS A 60 5.32 3.99 -7.97
CA LYS A 60 6.51 4.18 -7.12
C LYS A 60 7.76 3.61 -7.78
N GLN A 61 7.66 2.45 -8.43
CA GLN A 61 8.75 1.87 -9.20
C GLN A 61 9.14 2.74 -10.40
N LYS A 62 8.16 3.26 -11.15
CA LYS A 62 8.42 4.17 -12.27
C LYS A 62 9.16 5.44 -11.83
N VAL A 63 8.69 6.10 -10.77
CA VAL A 63 9.35 7.31 -10.23
C VAL A 63 10.74 6.98 -9.69
N THR A 64 10.91 5.85 -9.00
CA THR A 64 12.23 5.41 -8.51
C THR A 64 13.21 5.20 -9.64
N ARG A 65 12.79 4.61 -10.77
CA ARG A 65 13.64 4.46 -11.97
C ARG A 65 14.05 5.81 -12.52
N LYS A 66 13.10 6.75 -12.69
CA LYS A 66 13.39 8.12 -13.14
C LYS A 66 14.38 8.83 -12.22
N LEU A 67 14.18 8.75 -10.90
CA LEU A 67 15.12 9.30 -9.91
C LEU A 67 16.53 8.75 -10.06
N LYS A 68 16.68 7.42 -10.24
CA LYS A 68 18.00 6.80 -10.46
C LYS A 68 18.65 7.28 -11.75
N THR A 69 17.89 7.37 -12.84
CA THR A 69 18.38 7.86 -14.14
C THR A 69 18.81 9.32 -14.06
N THR A 70 17.97 10.22 -13.53
CA THR A 70 18.29 11.65 -13.42
C THR A 70 19.50 11.90 -12.51
N ARG A 71 19.67 11.11 -11.43
CA ARG A 71 20.87 11.20 -10.58
C ARG A 71 22.15 10.86 -11.34
N ARG A 72 22.17 9.74 -12.06
CA ARG A 72 23.32 9.33 -12.88
C ARG A 72 23.66 10.36 -13.95
N LEU A 73 22.65 10.93 -14.60
CA LEU A 73 22.85 12.00 -15.59
C LEU A 73 23.44 13.27 -14.95
N LEU A 74 22.96 13.62 -13.74
CA LEU A 74 23.46 14.77 -13.01
C LEU A 74 24.92 14.56 -12.56
N GLU A 75 25.28 13.36 -12.10
CA GLU A 75 26.66 12.98 -11.77
C GLU A 75 27.58 13.12 -13.00
N GLY A 76 27.20 12.54 -14.14
CA GLY A 76 27.98 12.65 -15.38
C GLY A 76 28.09 14.09 -15.92
N ALA A 77 27.04 14.90 -15.80
CA ALA A 77 27.06 16.31 -16.22
C ALA A 77 27.98 17.17 -15.34
N LEU A 78 28.06 16.86 -14.03
CA LEU A 78 28.99 17.52 -13.11
C LEU A 78 30.45 17.16 -13.42
N GLU A 79 30.72 15.90 -13.77
CA GLU A 79 32.05 15.44 -14.19
C GLU A 79 32.47 16.07 -15.53
N GLY A 80 31.53 16.25 -16.46
CA GLY A 80 31.78 16.85 -17.78
C GLY A 80 31.87 18.39 -17.80
N GLY A 81 31.56 19.08 -16.70
CA GLY A 81 31.65 20.53 -16.60
C GLY A 81 30.58 21.33 -17.37
N GLU A 82 29.48 20.69 -17.80
CA GLU A 82 28.42 21.36 -18.57
C GLU A 82 27.41 22.07 -17.64
N ALA A 83 27.58 23.37 -17.40
CA ALA A 83 26.78 24.12 -16.44
C ALA A 83 25.29 24.26 -16.81
N THR A 84 24.96 24.39 -18.09
CA THR A 84 23.58 24.64 -18.56
C THR A 84 22.66 23.43 -18.39
N GLY A 85 23.18 22.21 -18.59
CA GLY A 85 22.42 20.97 -18.40
C GLY A 85 22.16 20.62 -16.93
N VAL A 86 23.07 21.02 -16.03
CA VAL A 86 23.00 20.68 -14.60
C VAL A 86 21.76 21.29 -13.93
N GLU A 87 21.42 22.55 -14.22
CA GLU A 87 20.23 23.17 -13.62
C GLU A 87 18.93 22.52 -14.06
N ALA A 88 18.79 22.20 -15.35
CA ALA A 88 17.63 21.46 -15.86
C ALA A 88 17.49 20.08 -15.20
N LEU A 89 18.60 19.36 -15.01
CA LEU A 89 18.61 18.07 -14.32
C LEU A 89 18.25 18.20 -12.82
N ARG A 90 18.69 19.28 -12.16
CA ARG A 90 18.31 19.59 -10.77
C ARG A 90 16.82 19.86 -10.65
N GLU A 91 16.22 20.59 -11.58
CA GLU A 91 14.78 20.84 -11.62
C GLU A 91 13.99 19.54 -11.86
N GLN A 92 14.42 18.70 -12.81
CA GLN A 92 13.82 17.39 -13.04
C GLN A 92 13.91 16.49 -11.80
N LEU A 93 15.06 16.49 -11.12
CA LEU A 93 15.26 15.73 -9.89
C LEU A 93 14.27 16.20 -8.80
N LYS A 94 14.12 17.52 -8.62
CA LYS A 94 13.14 18.11 -7.70
C LYS A 94 11.72 17.67 -8.06
N ALA A 95 11.34 17.74 -9.34
CA ALA A 95 10.02 17.31 -9.81
C ALA A 95 9.74 15.83 -9.51
N HIS A 96 10.70 14.94 -9.76
CA HIS A 96 10.56 13.51 -9.45
C HIS A 96 10.51 13.22 -7.95
N LEU A 97 11.18 14.01 -7.11
CA LEU A 97 11.07 13.91 -5.65
C LEU A 97 9.67 14.31 -5.17
N LEU A 98 9.08 15.37 -5.74
CA LEU A 98 7.69 15.75 -5.45
C LEU A 98 6.69 14.67 -5.87
N ASP A 99 6.92 14.02 -7.02
CA ASP A 99 6.11 12.89 -7.46
C ASP A 99 6.24 11.69 -6.51
N PHE A 100 7.45 11.39 -6.04
CA PHE A 100 7.67 10.34 -5.07
C PHE A 100 6.97 10.63 -3.75
N GLU A 101 7.08 11.86 -3.25
CA GLU A 101 6.41 12.33 -2.03
C GLU A 101 4.88 12.24 -2.17
N TYR A 102 4.35 12.60 -3.34
CA TYR A 102 2.92 12.47 -3.64
C TYR A 102 2.42 11.03 -3.50
N ILE A 103 3.13 10.04 -4.06
CA ILE A 103 2.74 8.62 -3.97
C ILE A 103 2.82 8.14 -2.52
N ASP A 104 3.93 8.43 -1.85
CA ASP A 104 4.23 7.89 -0.52
C ASP A 104 3.27 8.45 0.54
N LYS A 105 3.01 9.76 0.49
CA LYS A 105 2.20 10.50 1.46
C LYS A 105 0.74 10.69 1.04
N TYR A 106 0.29 9.98 0.00
CA TYR A 106 -1.08 10.07 -0.47
C TYR A 106 -2.11 9.73 0.64
N PRO A 107 -3.14 10.55 0.88
CA PRO A 107 -4.15 10.28 1.90
C PRO A 107 -4.91 8.96 1.65
N ARG A 108 -4.89 8.05 2.63
CA ARG A 108 -5.44 6.69 2.47
C ARG A 108 -6.96 6.64 2.32
N HIS A 109 -7.67 7.61 2.90
CA HIS A 109 -9.14 7.68 2.87
C HIS A 109 -9.69 8.22 1.55
N LEU A 110 -8.85 8.77 0.67
CA LEU A 110 -9.25 9.30 -0.64
C LEU A 110 -8.91 8.30 -1.75
N PRO A 111 -9.71 8.25 -2.84
CA PRO A 111 -9.42 7.38 -3.97
C PRO A 111 -8.22 7.93 -4.74
N TYR A 112 -7.21 7.08 -4.97
CA TYR A 112 -5.94 7.44 -5.57
C TYR A 112 -6.10 8.03 -6.98
N THR A 113 -5.37 9.11 -7.27
CA THR A 113 -5.31 9.73 -8.61
C THR A 113 -3.93 9.47 -9.20
N CYS A 114 -3.88 8.64 -10.24
CA CYS A 114 -2.64 8.22 -10.91
C CYS A 114 -1.84 9.40 -11.46
N LEU A 115 -0.52 9.32 -11.35
CA LEU A 115 0.42 10.29 -11.93
C LEU A 115 0.66 10.03 -13.41
N PHE A 116 0.62 8.77 -13.83
CA PHE A 116 0.91 8.38 -15.22
C PHE A 116 -0.28 7.64 -15.87
N PRO A 117 -1.46 8.28 -15.99
CA PRO A 117 -2.56 7.70 -16.76
C PRO A 117 -2.18 7.66 -18.25
N ARG A 118 -2.84 6.78 -19.02
CA ARG A 118 -2.65 6.72 -20.47
C ARG A 118 -3.16 7.99 -21.16
N GLU A 119 -4.30 8.48 -20.70
CA GLU A 119 -4.93 9.72 -21.15
C GLU A 119 -5.14 10.60 -19.92
N ASP A 120 -4.57 11.80 -19.96
CA ASP A 120 -4.58 12.70 -18.81
C ASP A 120 -5.68 13.76 -18.99
N ASN A 121 -6.63 13.76 -18.05
CA ASN A 121 -7.74 14.71 -18.05
C ASN A 121 -7.40 15.91 -17.14
N ASP A 122 -7.76 17.12 -17.55
CA ASP A 122 -7.52 18.34 -16.76
C ASP A 122 -8.21 18.31 -15.39
N ALA A 123 -9.36 17.65 -15.27
CA ALA A 123 -9.99 17.42 -13.97
C ALA A 123 -9.10 16.58 -13.02
N GLN A 124 -8.37 15.60 -13.56
CA GLN A 124 -7.42 14.80 -12.77
C GLN A 124 -6.19 15.63 -12.39
N LYS A 125 -5.67 16.47 -13.31
CA LYS A 125 -4.58 17.41 -13.01
C LYS A 125 -4.94 18.34 -11.86
N ALA A 126 -6.13 18.95 -11.91
CA ALA A 126 -6.63 19.82 -10.85
C ALA A 126 -6.72 19.07 -9.50
N ARG A 127 -7.27 17.85 -9.51
CA ARG A 127 -7.35 17.01 -8.32
C ARG A 127 -5.97 16.67 -7.74
N ARG A 128 -4.97 16.36 -8.59
CA ARG A 128 -3.59 16.13 -8.15
C ARG A 128 -2.99 17.37 -7.49
N ALA A 129 -3.23 18.55 -8.05
CA ALA A 129 -2.78 19.81 -7.47
C ALA A 129 -3.38 20.07 -6.07
N THR A 130 -4.68 19.83 -5.89
CA THR A 130 -5.34 19.92 -4.58
C THR A 130 -4.73 18.95 -3.56
N ILE A 131 -4.46 17.71 -3.97
CA ILE A 131 -3.85 16.71 -3.08
C ILE A 131 -2.41 17.08 -2.72
N ARG A 132 -1.62 17.61 -3.68
CA ARG A 132 -0.25 18.09 -3.39
C ARG A 132 -0.26 19.18 -2.32
N ARG A 133 -1.18 20.15 -2.41
CA ARG A 133 -1.37 21.18 -1.37
C ARG A 133 -1.71 20.56 0.00
N LEU A 134 -2.63 19.61 0.05
CA LEU A 134 -2.97 18.91 1.31
C LEU A 134 -1.78 18.17 1.92
N ILE A 135 -0.93 17.55 1.07
CA ILE A 135 0.30 16.90 1.53
C ILE A 135 1.26 17.95 2.08
N ASP A 136 1.47 19.06 1.36
CA ASP A 136 2.34 20.14 1.80
C ASP A 136 1.89 20.72 3.15
N ASP A 137 0.61 21.05 3.30
CA ASP A 137 0.05 21.57 4.55
C ASP A 137 0.26 20.60 5.73
N ALA A 138 0.10 19.29 5.49
CA ALA A 138 0.35 18.26 6.49
C ALA A 138 1.85 18.09 6.83
N GLN A 139 2.76 18.46 5.93
CA GLN A 139 4.21 18.34 6.10
C GLN A 139 4.87 19.62 6.64
N GLN A 140 4.31 20.80 6.37
CA GLN A 140 4.79 22.11 6.86
C GLN A 140 5.19 22.10 8.35
N PRO A 141 4.35 21.65 9.31
CA PRO A 141 4.73 21.67 10.73
C PRO A 141 5.92 20.75 11.03
N LYS A 142 6.07 19.63 10.31
CA LYS A 142 7.19 18.70 10.46
C LYS A 142 8.48 19.31 9.89
N ARG A 143 8.39 19.94 8.72
CA ARG A 143 9.50 20.65 8.08
C ARG A 143 10.01 21.79 8.97
N ARG A 144 9.12 22.58 9.59
CA ARG A 144 9.49 23.66 10.53
C ARG A 144 10.21 23.14 11.77
N LYS A 145 9.76 22.03 12.35
CA LYS A 145 10.43 21.39 13.51
C LYS A 145 11.83 20.88 13.13
N ASN A 146 11.94 20.22 11.98
CA ASN A 146 13.21 19.71 11.49
C ASN A 146 14.19 20.85 11.14
N ALA A 147 13.70 21.93 10.52
CA ALA A 147 14.52 23.09 10.19
C ALA A 147 15.08 23.76 11.45
N LYS A 148 14.28 23.92 12.50
CA LYS A 148 14.75 24.42 13.80
C LYS A 148 15.86 23.55 14.38
N HIS A 149 15.70 22.22 14.30
CA HIS A 149 16.73 21.30 14.77
C HIS A 149 18.02 21.41 13.96
N ILE A 150 17.94 21.48 12.63
CA ILE A 150 19.12 21.64 11.76
C ILE A 150 19.84 22.96 12.07
N VAL A 151 19.11 24.08 12.14
CA VAL A 151 19.69 25.39 12.45
C VAL A 151 20.35 25.41 13.83
N ALA A 152 19.72 24.82 14.85
CA ALA A 152 20.32 24.69 16.18
C ALA A 152 21.62 23.88 16.13
N SER A 153 21.62 22.72 15.47
CA SER A 153 22.82 21.88 15.35
C SER A 153 23.96 22.51 14.52
N VAL A 154 23.63 23.38 13.55
CA VAL A 154 24.63 24.16 12.80
C VAL A 154 25.21 25.27 13.69
N ALA A 155 24.37 25.96 14.47
CA ALA A 155 24.83 27.00 15.39
C ALA A 155 25.74 26.44 16.50
N ASP A 156 25.46 25.22 16.96
CA ASP A 156 26.27 24.54 17.98
C ASP A 156 27.59 23.94 17.43
N GLY A 157 27.89 24.13 16.14
CA GLY A 157 29.10 23.59 15.51
C GLY A 157 29.19 22.06 15.50
N LYS A 158 28.11 21.37 15.88
CA LYS A 158 28.07 19.90 16.05
C LYS A 158 27.68 19.17 14.76
N LEU A 159 27.57 19.89 13.66
CA LEU A 159 27.20 19.33 12.38
C LEU A 159 28.46 18.97 11.60
N ILE A 160 28.55 17.70 11.20
CA ILE A 160 29.44 17.15 10.15
C ILE A 160 30.81 16.60 10.62
N GLU A 161 30.89 15.79 11.69
CA GLU A 161 31.97 14.78 11.78
C GLU A 161 31.44 13.33 11.63
N ASN A 162 30.16 13.07 11.94
CA ASN A 162 29.63 11.70 11.94
C ASN A 162 29.19 11.16 10.56
N ARG A 163 29.60 11.76 9.43
CA ARG A 163 29.20 11.28 8.09
C ARG A 163 30.32 10.80 7.17
N MET A 164 31.59 10.90 7.59
CA MET A 164 32.72 10.39 6.80
C MET A 164 33.34 9.09 7.33
N HIS A 165 32.98 8.59 8.52
CA HIS A 165 33.51 7.32 9.07
C HIS A 165 32.62 6.09 8.84
N GLY A 166 31.75 6.09 7.82
CA GLY A 166 30.81 4.98 7.56
C GLY A 166 30.99 4.25 6.23
N ALA A 167 32.13 4.42 5.54
CA ALA A 167 32.31 3.92 4.17
C ALA A 167 33.38 2.82 4.01
N GLU A 168 34.12 2.43 5.06
CA GLU A 168 35.24 1.48 4.90
C GLU A 168 35.06 0.11 5.59
N ASP A 169 33.95 -0.15 6.29
CA ASP A 169 33.77 -1.43 7.02
C ASP A 169 32.52 -2.21 6.58
N ALA A 170 32.34 -2.31 5.25
CA ALA A 170 31.29 -3.12 4.63
C ALA A 170 31.86 -4.25 3.76
N SER A 171 33.01 -4.82 4.17
CA SER A 171 33.61 -6.01 3.55
C SER A 171 33.66 -7.25 4.46
N GLU A 172 32.99 -7.25 5.61
CA GLU A 172 32.60 -8.53 6.22
C GLU A 172 31.35 -9.06 5.51
N ALA A 173 31.62 -9.71 4.39
CA ALA A 173 30.74 -10.69 3.80
C ALA A 173 30.55 -11.84 4.79
N GLU A 174 29.67 -11.63 5.77
CA GLU A 174 29.11 -12.70 6.58
C GLU A 174 28.35 -13.62 5.62
N LYS A 175 28.94 -14.78 5.35
CA LYS A 175 28.34 -15.90 4.66
C LYS A 175 27.12 -16.36 5.45
N ASN A 176 25.98 -15.70 5.26
CA ASN A 176 24.67 -16.25 5.61
C ASN A 176 24.26 -17.27 4.53
N GLU A 177 24.96 -18.41 4.53
CA GLU A 177 24.54 -19.61 3.82
C GLU A 177 23.50 -20.39 4.64
N ASP A 178 22.34 -19.79 4.97
CA ASP A 178 21.13 -20.59 5.27
C ASP A 178 19.79 -19.81 5.32
N GLU A 179 19.66 -18.67 4.65
CA GLU A 179 18.31 -18.15 4.38
C GLU A 179 17.78 -18.75 3.09
N SER A 180 17.32 -20.01 3.21
CA SER A 180 16.35 -20.57 2.29
C SER A 180 15.29 -19.50 1.98
N PRO A 181 15.07 -19.13 0.70
CA PRO A 181 14.11 -18.11 0.34
C PRO A 181 12.78 -18.47 1.02
N PRO A 182 12.10 -17.52 1.70
CA PRO A 182 10.86 -17.82 2.39
C PRO A 182 9.95 -18.48 1.37
N LYS A 183 9.68 -19.78 1.59
CA LYS A 183 8.80 -20.59 0.74
C LYS A 183 7.60 -19.69 0.45
N ARG A 184 7.42 -19.34 -0.83
CA ARG A 184 6.20 -18.68 -1.29
C ARG A 184 5.06 -19.49 -0.71
N GLN A 185 4.46 -19.00 0.36
CA GLN A 185 3.25 -19.58 0.88
C GLN A 185 2.24 -19.33 -0.21
N ASP A 186 1.86 -20.40 -0.91
CA ASP A 186 0.77 -20.37 -1.86
C ASP A 186 -0.50 -19.96 -1.10
N TYR A 187 -0.78 -18.65 -1.08
CA TYR A 187 -1.99 -18.05 -0.53
C TYR A 187 -3.26 -18.49 -1.30
N SER A 188 -3.20 -19.53 -2.13
CA SER A 188 -4.35 -20.12 -2.81
C SER A 188 -5.15 -21.09 -1.94
N ALA A 189 -4.70 -21.42 -0.73
CA ALA A 189 -5.47 -22.24 0.21
C ALA A 189 -6.27 -21.37 1.20
N VAL A 190 -7.22 -20.56 0.68
CA VAL A 190 -8.31 -20.05 1.51
C VAL A 190 -9.13 -21.27 1.94
N VAL A 191 -8.84 -21.78 3.14
CA VAL A 191 -9.60 -22.86 3.77
C VAL A 191 -11.07 -22.43 3.80
N PRO A 192 -11.98 -23.12 3.10
CA PRO A 192 -13.39 -22.82 3.20
C PRO A 192 -13.82 -23.16 4.62
N THR A 193 -14.01 -22.13 5.46
CA THR A 193 -14.54 -22.29 6.80
C THR A 193 -15.85 -23.07 6.72
N LYS A 194 -16.00 -24.11 7.57
CA LYS A 194 -17.11 -25.09 7.54
C LYS A 194 -18.50 -24.44 7.45
N LYS A 195 -18.64 -23.19 7.91
CA LYS A 195 -19.88 -22.40 7.86
C LYS A 195 -20.30 -21.95 6.45
N ARG A 196 -19.37 -21.68 5.52
CA ARG A 196 -19.69 -21.31 4.11
C ARG A 196 -20.08 -22.49 3.23
N LYS A 197 -19.71 -23.73 3.60
CA LYS A 197 -20.05 -24.93 2.81
C LYS A 197 -21.53 -25.31 2.90
N ARG A 198 -22.19 -25.01 4.04
CA ARG A 198 -23.64 -25.22 4.20
C ARG A 198 -24.47 -24.23 3.37
N ALA A 199 -24.10 -22.95 3.34
CA ALA A 199 -24.86 -21.93 2.60
C ALA A 199 -24.85 -22.15 1.07
N ARG A 200 -23.73 -22.59 0.48
CA ARG A 200 -23.68 -22.88 -0.96
C ARG A 200 -24.45 -24.14 -1.36
N ARG A 201 -24.62 -25.12 -0.46
CA ARG A 201 -25.40 -26.33 -0.75
C ARG A 201 -26.90 -26.03 -0.81
N VAL A 202 -27.39 -25.18 0.08
CA VAL A 202 -28.82 -24.79 0.11
C VAL A 202 -29.22 -23.95 -1.11
N VAL A 203 -28.32 -23.08 -1.61
CA VAL A 203 -28.63 -22.25 -2.80
C VAL A 203 -28.53 -23.04 -4.12
N ALA A 204 -27.65 -24.04 -4.21
CA ALA A 204 -27.55 -24.88 -5.41
C ALA A 204 -28.74 -25.85 -5.56
N GLU A 205 -29.28 -26.35 -4.44
CA GLU A 205 -30.43 -27.26 -4.42
C GLU A 205 -31.73 -26.55 -4.82
N ALA A 206 -31.89 -25.27 -4.46
CA ALA A 206 -33.05 -24.47 -4.86
C ALA A 206 -33.04 -24.05 -6.35
N ALA A 207 -31.91 -24.16 -7.04
CA ALA A 207 -31.75 -23.71 -8.43
C ALA A 207 -31.86 -24.84 -9.46
N GLY A 208 -32.11 -26.10 -9.05
CA GLY A 208 -32.22 -27.24 -9.98
C GLY A 208 -30.94 -27.51 -10.79
N ALA A 209 -29.79 -26.99 -10.34
CA ALA A 209 -28.54 -27.14 -11.06
C ALA A 209 -27.96 -28.55 -10.80
N GLU A 210 -28.12 -29.43 -11.78
CA GLU A 210 -27.43 -30.72 -11.88
C GLU A 210 -25.95 -30.57 -11.50
N PRO A 211 -25.38 -31.50 -10.69
CA PRO A 211 -24.01 -31.41 -10.19
C PRO A 211 -23.01 -31.48 -11.36
N THR A 212 -22.57 -30.32 -11.83
CA THR A 212 -21.52 -30.21 -12.85
C THR A 212 -20.29 -31.01 -12.43
N GLU A 213 -19.93 -32.00 -13.25
CA GLU A 213 -18.79 -32.89 -13.07
C GLU A 213 -17.54 -32.16 -12.57
N ALA A 214 -16.89 -32.75 -11.57
CA ALA A 214 -15.73 -32.16 -10.91
C ALA A 214 -14.64 -31.77 -11.93
N PRO A 215 -13.99 -30.58 -11.78
CA PRO A 215 -13.04 -30.01 -12.75
C PRO A 215 -11.80 -30.88 -13.01
N ARG A 216 -11.59 -31.93 -12.23
CA ARG A 216 -10.48 -32.88 -12.38
C ARG A 216 -10.65 -33.80 -13.60
N GLN A 217 -11.89 -34.12 -14.00
CA GLN A 217 -12.14 -34.97 -15.17
C GLN A 217 -12.02 -34.20 -16.50
N LYS A 218 -12.41 -32.92 -16.53
CA LYS A 218 -12.25 -32.06 -17.72
C LYS A 218 -10.78 -31.88 -18.14
N ARG A 219 -9.84 -31.78 -17.17
CA ARG A 219 -8.40 -31.69 -17.49
C ARG A 219 -7.82 -32.98 -18.08
N LYS A 220 -8.35 -34.16 -17.73
CA LYS A 220 -7.92 -35.43 -18.34
C LYS A 220 -8.40 -35.54 -19.78
N ARG A 221 -9.66 -35.18 -20.07
CA ARG A 221 -10.19 -35.19 -21.44
C ARG A 221 -9.48 -34.18 -22.35
N ALA A 222 -9.24 -32.95 -21.88
CA ALA A 222 -8.49 -31.96 -22.67
C ALA A 222 -7.06 -32.42 -23.00
N ARG A 223 -6.38 -33.13 -22.08
CA ARG A 223 -5.07 -33.73 -22.35
C ARG A 223 -5.11 -34.87 -23.36
N GLN A 224 -6.17 -35.69 -23.34
CA GLN A 224 -6.36 -36.74 -24.34
C GLN A 224 -6.57 -36.14 -25.74
N VAL A 225 -7.41 -35.11 -25.88
CA VAL A 225 -7.67 -34.48 -27.19
C VAL A 225 -6.40 -33.83 -27.78
N VAL A 226 -5.56 -33.21 -26.93
CA VAL A 226 -4.28 -32.64 -27.41
C VAL A 226 -3.27 -33.72 -27.77
N ALA A 227 -3.24 -34.84 -27.04
CA ALA A 227 -2.36 -35.97 -27.37
C ALA A 227 -2.78 -36.66 -28.68
N GLU A 228 -4.08 -36.78 -28.93
CA GLU A 228 -4.62 -37.36 -30.17
C GLU A 228 -4.37 -36.44 -31.38
N ALA A 229 -4.51 -35.12 -31.22
CA ALA A 229 -4.19 -34.15 -32.26
C ALA A 229 -2.68 -34.09 -32.59
N ALA A 230 -1.80 -34.42 -31.63
CA ALA A 230 -0.36 -34.47 -31.85
C ALA A 230 0.10 -35.76 -32.56
N ALA A 231 -0.71 -36.84 -32.53
CA ALA A 231 -0.42 -38.09 -33.24
C ALA A 231 -0.92 -38.08 -34.70
N ALA A 232 -1.76 -37.11 -35.08
CA ALA A 232 -2.15 -36.87 -36.46
C ALA A 232 -1.06 -36.03 -37.16
N GLU A 233 0.05 -36.68 -37.52
CA GLU A 233 1.11 -36.03 -38.29
C GLU A 233 0.59 -35.57 -39.68
N PRO A 234 0.96 -34.36 -40.13
CA PRO A 234 0.67 -33.91 -41.48
C PRO A 234 1.58 -34.65 -42.47
N THR A 235 0.98 -35.54 -43.25
CA THR A 235 1.59 -36.16 -44.42
C THR A 235 2.14 -35.10 -45.37
N GLU A 236 3.41 -35.26 -45.74
CA GLU A 236 4.20 -34.40 -46.61
C GLU A 236 3.43 -33.85 -47.82
N ALA A 237 3.16 -32.54 -47.83
CA ALA A 237 2.74 -31.82 -49.02
C ALA A 237 3.95 -31.08 -49.61
N GLY A 238 4.58 -31.76 -50.58
CA GLY A 238 5.32 -31.25 -51.73
C GLY A 238 5.95 -29.85 -51.65
N ALA A 239 7.28 -29.81 -51.48
CA ALA A 239 8.09 -28.63 -51.76
C ALA A 239 8.05 -28.28 -53.27
N PRO A 240 7.74 -27.03 -53.66
CA PRO A 240 7.74 -26.64 -55.06
C PRO A 240 9.17 -26.49 -55.62
N PRO A 241 9.39 -26.86 -56.90
CA PRO A 241 10.70 -26.84 -57.52
C PRO A 241 11.23 -25.42 -57.70
N ARG A 242 12.47 -25.19 -57.25
CA ARG A 242 13.21 -23.95 -57.47
C ARG A 242 13.54 -23.77 -58.96
N GLN A 243 12.99 -22.72 -59.56
CA GLN A 243 13.40 -22.25 -60.88
C GLN A 243 14.80 -21.63 -60.76
N LYS A 244 15.73 -22.10 -61.62
CA LYS A 244 17.07 -21.53 -61.76
C LYS A 244 16.97 -20.35 -62.74
N LEU A 245 17.39 -19.17 -62.28
CA LEU A 245 17.68 -18.00 -63.12
C LEU A 245 19.17 -18.03 -63.48
#